data_AF-A0A0F8ZW39-F1
#
_entry.id   AF-A0A0F8ZW39-F1
#
_cell.length_a   1.000
_cell.length_b   1.000
_cell.length_c   1.000
_cell.angle_alpha   90.00
_cell.angle_beta   90.00
_cell.angle_gamma   90.00
#
_symmetry.space_group_name_H-M   'P 1'
#
loop_
_entity.id
_entity.type
_entity.pdbx_description
1 polymer ?
#
loop_
_entity_poly.entity_id
_entity_poly.type
_entity_poly.pdbx_seq_one_letter_code
_entity_poly.pdbx_strand_id
1 'polypeptide(L)'
;ISTLIEAREIINPLSIKKCPVCLNELTVEVKNDKCPLCEKKFFVFKLEDEEFIEPTTELSRLKNKYGELGDVIAQLDLEINSLEIEIKKKNNDFNQKSIDLEKRIESFISPLTSLREQKYSKTKEINLLKNEIDEKIQYYAPLEPLERELIELKNNIQKVKNKLETITSEVKSYQDILDKFSQYFHDILKNFNFPKLDKNTFINEQLVPFVRNTNYHLIGSAGAIVLITQAWFISFFHLFLDFKSNHPKFFLIDSPQTNIGLGRKIEANYRDESIVKGIYQQYKELIEKSILEQIIVVDWIPPERYRKYYCIEFSGDLIKKPYGLIDDET
;
A
#
# COMPACT_ATOMS: atom_id res chain seq x y z
N ILE A 1 70.51 52.03 101.87
CA ILE A 1 71.58 51.51 102.77
C ILE A 1 71.18 50.20 103.49
N SER A 2 69.89 49.84 103.61
CA SER A 2 69.50 48.55 104.25
C SER A 2 69.45 47.31 103.33
N THR A 3 69.58 47.44 102.01
CA THR A 3 69.39 46.30 101.07
C THR A 3 70.68 45.80 100.41
N LEU A 4 71.83 46.45 100.65
CA LEU A 4 73.11 46.10 100.03
C LEU A 4 74.01 45.22 100.91
N ILE A 5 73.70 45.10 102.21
CA ILE A 5 74.46 44.27 103.16
C ILE A 5 74.07 42.79 103.00
N GLU A 6 72.79 42.48 102.71
CA GLU A 6 72.31 41.11 102.52
C GLU A 6 72.79 40.47 101.20
N ALA A 7 73.10 41.27 100.18
CA ALA A 7 73.55 40.75 98.88
C ALA A 7 74.99 40.20 98.90
N ARG A 8 75.78 40.48 99.94
CA ARG A 8 77.19 40.07 100.04
C ARG A 8 77.39 38.69 100.67
N GLU A 9 76.42 38.19 101.44
CA GLU A 9 76.52 36.87 102.09
C GLU A 9 76.09 35.70 101.17
N ILE A 10 75.44 35.98 100.03
CA ILE A 10 74.81 34.93 99.21
C ILE A 10 75.72 34.41 98.08
N ILE A 11 76.81 35.11 97.73
CA ILE A 11 77.72 34.68 96.65
C ILE A 11 79.06 34.22 97.24
N ASN A 12 79.17 32.92 97.54
CA ASN A 12 80.44 32.26 97.82
C ASN A 12 81.09 31.82 96.49
N PRO A 13 82.22 32.41 96.06
CA PRO A 13 82.83 32.09 94.79
C PRO A 13 83.54 30.73 94.88
N LEU A 14 82.93 29.73 94.25
CA LEU A 14 83.59 28.50 93.77
C LEU A 14 84.23 27.60 94.83
N SER A 15 83.43 27.08 95.77
CA SER A 15 83.77 25.80 96.40
C SER A 15 83.35 24.66 95.47
N ILE A 16 84.15 24.35 94.44
CA ILE A 16 83.95 23.14 93.64
C ILE A 16 84.33 21.94 94.51
N LYS A 17 83.36 21.40 95.25
CA LYS A 17 83.56 20.28 96.19
C LYS A 17 83.67 18.91 95.49
N LYS A 18 83.31 18.82 94.20
CA LYS A 18 83.35 17.57 93.42
C LYS A 18 83.92 17.81 92.02
N CYS A 19 84.78 16.90 91.56
CA CYS A 19 85.36 16.93 90.21
C CYS A 19 84.27 16.66 89.15
N PRO A 20 84.04 17.56 88.17
CA PRO A 20 82.97 17.39 87.16
C PRO A 20 83.23 16.28 86.13
N VAL A 21 84.40 15.62 86.14
CA VAL A 21 84.74 14.54 85.19
C VAL A 21 84.63 13.15 85.81
N CYS A 22 84.98 12.98 87.10
CA CYS A 22 85.02 11.66 87.76
C CYS A 22 84.23 11.58 89.09
N LEU A 23 83.52 12.65 89.47
CA LEU A 23 82.61 12.73 90.63
C LEU A 23 83.22 12.46 92.02
N ASN A 24 84.54 12.30 92.14
CA ASN A 24 85.23 12.23 93.44
C ASN A 24 85.26 13.59 94.15
N GLU A 25 85.22 13.56 95.48
CA GLU A 25 85.36 14.75 96.32
C GLU A 25 86.81 15.25 96.31
N LEU A 26 86.98 16.54 95.99
CA LEU A 26 88.28 17.19 95.94
C LEU A 26 88.50 17.95 97.25
N THR A 27 89.38 17.43 98.11
CA THR A 27 89.88 18.12 99.30
C THR A 27 91.06 19.00 98.92
N VAL A 28 90.81 20.25 98.52
CA VAL A 28 91.89 21.19 98.21
C VAL A 28 91.67 22.50 98.96
N GLU A 29 92.43 22.65 100.05
CA GLU A 29 92.58 23.91 100.77
C GLU A 29 93.54 24.83 100.00
N VAL A 30 93.08 26.03 99.65
CA VAL A 30 93.92 27.06 99.02
C VAL A 30 94.88 27.63 100.07
N LYS A 31 96.17 27.28 99.97
CA LYS A 31 97.26 27.95 100.69
C LYS A 31 98.19 28.65 99.69
N ASN A 32 98.50 29.92 99.97
CA ASN A 32 99.48 30.78 99.29
C ASN A 32 99.14 31.32 97.89
N ASP A 33 98.05 32.09 97.77
CA ASP A 33 97.76 33.04 96.66
C ASP A 33 98.08 32.54 95.24
N LYS A 34 97.84 31.26 95.01
CA LYS A 34 98.01 30.57 93.73
C LYS A 34 96.84 29.62 93.51
N CYS A 35 96.34 29.57 92.29
CA CYS A 35 95.26 28.65 91.91
C CYS A 35 95.72 27.19 92.05
N PRO A 36 95.04 26.34 92.84
CA PRO A 36 95.47 24.96 93.06
C PRO A 36 95.34 24.04 91.83
N LEU A 37 94.82 24.52 90.71
CA LEU A 37 94.73 23.75 89.45
C LEU A 37 95.76 24.18 88.39
N CYS A 38 96.32 25.38 88.45
CA CYS A 38 97.19 25.92 87.39
C CYS A 38 98.34 26.82 87.87
N GLU A 39 98.57 26.89 89.19
CA GLU A 39 99.71 27.52 89.89
C GLU A 39 100.03 29.00 89.57
N LYS A 40 99.17 29.70 88.83
CA LYS A 40 99.29 31.14 88.59
C LYS A 40 98.86 31.95 89.83
N LYS A 41 99.64 32.99 90.16
CA LYS A 41 99.38 33.90 91.28
C LYS A 41 98.24 34.87 90.96
N PHE A 42 97.33 35.09 91.91
CA PHE A 42 96.23 36.03 91.76
C PHE A 42 96.67 37.46 92.13
N PHE A 43 96.42 38.41 91.23
CA PHE A 43 96.48 39.84 91.53
C PHE A 43 95.12 40.28 92.05
N VAL A 44 95.04 40.53 93.36
CA VAL A 44 93.92 41.23 93.99
C VAL A 44 94.07 42.71 93.66
N PHE A 45 93.28 43.21 92.72
CA PHE A 45 93.14 44.65 92.50
C PHE A 45 92.31 45.22 93.65
N LYS A 46 92.95 46.06 94.48
CA LYS A 46 92.26 46.97 95.40
C LYS A 46 91.64 48.10 94.59
N LEU A 47 90.39 48.41 94.89
CA LEU A 47 89.59 49.49 94.31
C LEU A 47 89.99 50.83 94.90
N GLU A 48 90.19 51.82 94.03
CA GLU A 48 90.22 53.30 94.16
C GLU A 48 90.87 53.75 92.84
N ASP A 49 90.23 54.37 91.83
CA ASP A 49 89.12 55.31 91.76
C ASP A 49 88.39 55.21 90.39
N GLU A 50 87.08 55.50 90.38
CA GLU A 50 86.23 56.05 89.29
C GLU A 50 86.31 55.40 87.87
N GLU A 51 85.29 54.75 87.30
CA GLU A 51 83.95 55.26 87.00
C GLU A 51 82.84 54.24 87.34
N PHE A 52 82.02 54.61 88.30
CA PHE A 52 80.73 54.03 88.60
C PHE A 52 79.77 54.36 87.44
N ILE A 53 79.60 53.46 86.46
CA ILE A 53 78.54 53.61 85.46
C ILE A 53 77.20 53.41 86.16
N GLU A 54 76.52 54.53 86.35
CA GLU A 54 75.25 54.68 87.04
C GLU A 54 74.16 53.75 86.45
N PRO A 55 73.53 52.83 87.23
CA PRO A 55 72.49 51.91 86.75
C PRO A 55 71.20 52.62 86.29
N THR A 56 71.12 53.93 86.45
CA THR A 56 70.08 54.84 85.96
C THR A 56 70.08 54.96 84.44
N THR A 57 71.24 54.85 83.78
CA THR A 57 71.37 55.06 82.33
C THR A 57 70.89 53.87 81.50
N GLU A 58 71.19 52.63 81.93
CA GLU A 58 70.64 51.39 81.35
C GLU A 58 69.15 51.22 81.65
N LEU A 59 68.69 51.56 82.86
CA LEU A 59 67.26 51.60 83.18
C LEU A 59 66.50 52.64 82.36
N SER A 60 67.11 53.79 82.07
CA SER A 60 66.52 54.81 81.20
C SER A 60 66.47 54.35 79.75
N ARG A 61 67.49 53.65 79.25
CA ARG A 61 67.46 53.01 77.91
C ARG A 61 66.37 51.96 77.80
N LEU A 62 66.19 51.11 78.81
CA LEU A 62 65.13 50.10 78.83
C LEU A 62 63.73 50.73 78.95
N LYS A 63 63.57 51.80 79.75
CA LYS A 63 62.32 52.56 79.81
C LYS A 63 61.99 53.25 78.49
N ASN A 64 62.97 53.85 77.82
CA ASN A 64 62.78 54.47 76.51
C ASN A 64 62.39 53.42 75.47
N LYS A 65 63.05 52.25 75.46
CA LYS A 65 62.73 51.14 74.55
C LYS A 65 61.35 50.53 74.84
N TYR A 66 60.91 50.51 76.10
CA TYR A 66 59.55 50.12 76.48
C TYR A 66 58.51 51.14 76.01
N GLY A 67 58.82 52.44 76.09
CA GLY A 67 58.01 53.51 75.52
C GLY A 67 57.90 53.41 74.00
N GLU A 68 59.02 53.23 73.30
CA GLU A 68 59.07 53.02 71.84
C GLU A 68 58.25 51.78 71.41
N LEU A 69 58.34 50.68 72.15
CA LEU A 69 57.49 49.50 71.91
C LEU A 69 56.01 49.78 72.17
N GLY A 70 55.68 50.58 73.18
CA GLY A 70 54.32 51.04 73.45
C GLY A 70 53.76 51.89 72.31
N ASP A 71 54.56 52.78 71.75
CA ASP A 71 54.18 53.61 70.61
C ASP A 71 53.99 52.77 69.33
N VAL A 72 54.86 51.77 69.09
CA VAL A 72 54.71 50.82 67.98
C VAL A 72 53.44 49.98 68.14
N ILE A 73 53.13 49.50 69.34
CA ILE A 73 51.89 48.75 69.61
C ILE A 73 50.67 49.63 69.32
N ALA A 74 50.66 50.88 69.80
CA ALA A 74 49.56 51.81 69.54
C ALA A 74 49.41 52.11 68.04
N GLN A 75 50.51 52.22 67.30
CA GLN A 75 50.48 52.43 65.85
C GLN A 75 49.93 51.20 65.11
N LEU A 76 50.34 49.98 65.51
CA LEU A 76 49.81 48.74 64.95
C LEU A 76 48.32 48.56 65.25
N ASP A 77 47.87 48.92 66.45
CA ASP A 77 46.43 48.87 66.80
C ASP A 77 45.61 49.85 65.96
N LEU A 78 46.12 51.04 65.68
CA LEU A 78 45.49 51.99 64.76
C LEU A 78 45.45 51.44 63.33
N GLU A 79 46.52 50.79 62.88
CA GLU A 79 46.61 50.20 61.56
C GLU A 79 45.66 49.00 61.40
N ILE A 80 45.60 48.11 62.40
CA ILE A 80 44.64 46.99 62.44
C ILE A 80 43.21 47.50 62.37
N ASN A 81 42.86 48.51 63.19
CA ASN A 81 41.51 49.09 63.15
C ASN A 81 41.19 49.71 61.78
N SER A 82 42.16 50.36 61.14
CA SER A 82 41.98 50.92 59.80
C SER A 82 41.75 49.84 58.74
N LEU A 83 42.51 48.74 58.80
CA LEU A 83 42.39 47.60 57.91
C LEU A 83 41.07 46.86 58.11
N GLU A 84 40.61 46.69 59.34
CA GLU A 84 39.29 46.08 59.61
C GLU A 84 38.13 46.90 59.03
N ILE A 85 38.22 48.24 59.13
CA ILE A 85 37.24 49.14 58.51
C ILE A 85 37.29 49.00 56.99
N GLU A 86 38.49 48.89 56.41
CA GLU A 86 38.67 48.74 54.97
C GLU A 86 38.15 47.39 54.46
N ILE A 87 38.40 46.29 55.18
CA ILE A 87 37.87 44.95 54.91
C ILE A 87 36.33 44.98 54.95
N LYS A 88 35.74 45.60 55.98
CA LYS A 88 34.28 45.75 56.08
C LYS A 88 33.70 46.54 54.88
N LYS A 89 34.36 47.63 54.48
CA LYS A 89 33.95 48.39 53.28
C LYS A 89 34.04 47.55 52.01
N LYS A 90 35.16 46.85 51.80
CA LYS A 90 35.36 45.99 50.62
C LYS A 90 34.37 44.85 50.56
N ASN A 91 34.04 44.21 51.69
CA ASN A 91 33.02 43.17 51.76
C ASN A 91 31.62 43.71 51.45
N ASN A 92 31.27 44.88 51.96
CA ASN A 92 30.00 45.53 51.62
C ASN A 92 29.91 45.87 50.12
N ASP A 93 30.97 46.44 49.55
CA ASP A 93 31.06 46.72 48.11
C ASP A 93 30.96 45.43 47.28
N PHE A 94 31.63 44.36 47.70
CA PHE A 94 31.57 43.06 47.04
C PHE A 94 30.16 42.49 47.05
N ASN A 95 29.49 42.48 48.20
CA ASN A 95 28.12 42.02 48.33
C ASN A 95 27.16 42.83 47.47
N GLN A 96 27.28 44.16 47.44
CA GLN A 96 26.45 44.99 46.58
C GLN A 96 26.68 44.70 45.10
N LYS A 97 27.93 44.53 44.67
CA LYS A 97 28.26 44.15 43.28
C LYS A 97 27.73 42.76 42.93
N SER A 98 27.78 41.80 43.86
CA SER A 98 27.21 40.46 43.65
C SER A 98 25.70 40.52 43.44
N ILE A 99 24.99 41.30 44.26
CA ILE A 99 23.54 41.48 44.14
C ILE A 99 23.17 42.18 42.81
N ASP A 100 23.92 43.20 42.38
CA ASP A 100 23.67 43.86 41.08
C ASP A 100 23.92 42.90 39.91
N LEU A 101 24.96 42.07 40.00
CA LEU A 101 25.29 41.05 39.01
C LEU A 101 24.19 39.98 38.92
N GLU A 102 23.72 39.46 40.05
CA GLU A 102 22.60 38.51 40.12
C GLU A 102 21.34 39.08 39.47
N LYS A 103 20.96 40.33 39.78
CA LYS A 103 19.80 40.99 39.16
C LYS A 103 19.94 41.12 37.65
N ARG A 104 21.14 41.47 37.15
CA ARG A 104 21.41 41.54 35.70
C ARG A 104 21.32 40.16 35.05
N ILE A 105 21.91 39.14 35.67
CA ILE A 105 21.85 37.75 35.22
C ILE A 105 20.40 37.28 35.16
N GLU A 106 19.61 37.53 36.19
CA GLU A 106 18.21 37.14 36.26
C GLU A 106 17.37 37.81 35.17
N SER A 107 17.61 39.12 34.93
CA SER A 107 16.96 39.87 33.85
C SER A 107 17.30 39.38 32.44
N PHE A 108 18.48 38.78 32.25
CA PHE A 108 18.94 38.32 30.93
C PHE A 108 18.64 36.85 30.68
N ILE A 109 18.85 35.99 31.68
CA ILE A 109 18.68 34.53 31.56
C ILE A 109 17.20 34.14 31.57
N SER A 110 16.38 34.74 32.44
CA SER A 110 14.96 34.38 32.59
C SER A 110 14.11 34.56 31.31
N PRO A 111 14.28 35.64 30.53
CA PRO A 111 13.62 35.77 29.23
C PRO A 111 14.08 34.72 28.20
N LEU A 112 15.36 34.35 28.22
CA LEU A 112 15.91 33.38 27.27
C LEU A 112 15.44 31.96 27.58
N THR A 113 15.35 31.59 28.86
CA THR A 113 14.80 30.28 29.27
C THR A 113 13.31 30.17 28.96
N SER A 114 12.52 31.21 29.24
CA SER A 114 11.08 31.22 28.92
C SER A 114 10.82 31.18 27.41
N LEU A 115 11.58 31.93 26.59
CA LEU A 115 11.51 31.83 25.12
C LEU A 115 11.87 30.44 24.61
N ARG A 116 12.88 29.80 25.23
CA ARG A 116 13.26 28.42 24.90
C ARG A 116 12.12 27.45 25.22
N GLU A 117 11.55 27.52 26.42
CA GLU A 117 10.41 26.68 26.82
C GLU A 117 9.21 26.86 25.89
N GLN A 118 8.86 28.10 25.54
CA GLN A 118 7.79 28.37 24.57
C GLN A 118 8.08 27.74 23.20
N LYS A 119 9.32 27.85 22.69
CA LYS A 119 9.71 27.19 21.45
C LYS A 119 9.59 25.67 21.55
N TYR A 120 10.03 25.06 22.65
CA TYR A 120 9.92 23.62 22.86
C TYR A 120 8.46 23.16 22.93
N SER A 121 7.61 23.90 23.65
CA SER A 121 6.16 23.65 23.72
C SER A 121 5.51 23.72 22.34
N LYS A 122 5.76 24.78 21.57
CA LYS A 122 5.24 24.91 20.20
C LYS A 122 5.74 23.80 19.27
N THR A 123 7.02 23.44 19.38
CA THR A 123 7.60 22.33 18.59
C THR A 123 6.92 21.01 18.92
N LYS A 124 6.61 20.78 20.21
CA LYS A 124 5.88 19.60 20.66
C LYS A 124 4.44 19.58 20.11
N GLU A 125 3.73 20.69 20.18
CA GLU A 125 2.38 20.82 19.60
C GLU A 125 2.37 20.56 18.09
N ILE A 126 3.32 21.14 17.35
CA ILE A 126 3.46 20.91 15.90
C ILE A 126 3.72 19.43 15.61
N ASN A 127 4.56 18.77 16.39
CA ASN A 127 4.83 17.34 16.19
C ASN A 127 3.61 16.46 16.50
N LEU A 128 2.81 16.82 17.51
CA LEU A 128 1.54 16.13 17.79
C LEU A 128 0.57 16.30 16.61
N LEU A 129 0.39 17.52 16.13
CA LEU A 129 -0.46 17.80 14.96
C LEU A 129 0.02 17.06 13.71
N LYS A 130 1.35 16.99 13.50
CA LYS A 130 1.93 16.24 12.40
C LYS A 130 1.59 14.75 12.51
N ASN A 131 1.75 14.16 13.69
CA ASN A 131 1.41 12.75 13.91
C ASN A 131 -0.08 12.48 13.67
N GLU A 132 -0.97 13.37 14.12
CA GLU A 132 -2.42 13.25 13.84
C GLU A 132 -2.73 13.32 12.33
N ILE A 133 -2.02 14.17 11.59
CA ILE A 133 -2.17 14.25 10.13
C ILE A 133 -1.65 12.97 9.47
N ASP A 134 -0.49 12.47 9.90
CA ASP A 134 0.10 11.24 9.35
C ASP A 134 -0.80 10.01 9.62
N GLU A 135 -1.41 9.91 10.80
CA GLU A 135 -2.41 8.88 11.12
C GLU A 135 -3.65 8.99 10.22
N LYS A 136 -4.14 10.21 9.99
CA LYS A 136 -5.28 10.44 9.07
C LYS A 136 -4.92 10.06 7.63
N ILE A 137 -3.73 10.39 7.15
CA ILE A 137 -3.27 9.99 5.81
C ILE A 137 -3.24 8.46 5.70
N GLN A 138 -2.72 7.75 6.70
CA GLN A 138 -2.72 6.29 6.71
C GLN A 138 -4.13 5.70 6.73
N TYR A 139 -5.05 6.32 7.48
CA TYR A 139 -6.46 5.90 7.52
C TYR A 139 -7.15 6.02 6.15
N TYR A 140 -6.83 7.07 5.38
CA TYR A 140 -7.44 7.32 4.07
C TYR A 140 -6.71 6.67 2.89
N ALA A 141 -5.45 6.25 3.05
CA ALA A 141 -4.67 5.58 2.00
C ALA A 141 -5.39 4.38 1.34
N PRO A 142 -6.18 3.55 2.06
CA PRO A 142 -6.93 2.46 1.45
C PRO A 142 -8.14 2.88 0.59
N LEU A 143 -8.56 4.15 0.62
CA LEU A 143 -9.70 4.59 -0.21
C LEU A 143 -9.36 4.65 -1.70
N GLU A 144 -8.15 5.06 -2.06
CA GLU A 144 -7.72 5.10 -3.46
C GLU A 144 -7.81 3.74 -4.18
N PRO A 145 -7.27 2.64 -3.64
CA PRO A 145 -7.42 1.34 -4.30
C PRO A 145 -8.89 0.88 -4.35
N LEU A 146 -9.70 1.21 -3.34
CA LEU A 146 -11.14 0.92 -3.35
C LEU A 146 -11.88 1.67 -4.46
N GLU A 147 -11.54 2.95 -4.69
CA GLU A 147 -12.08 3.75 -5.79
C GLU A 147 -11.69 3.18 -7.15
N ARG A 148 -10.43 2.74 -7.31
CA ARG A 148 -9.96 2.07 -8.53
C ARG A 148 -10.72 0.76 -8.77
N GLU A 149 -10.90 -0.05 -7.74
CA GLU A 149 -11.66 -1.30 -7.82
C GLU A 149 -13.13 -1.04 -8.19
N LEU A 150 -13.75 0.00 -7.63
CA LEU A 150 -15.09 0.43 -8.01
C LEU A 150 -15.19 0.83 -9.49
N ILE A 151 -14.20 1.55 -10.01
CA ILE A 151 -14.15 1.94 -11.42
C ILE A 151 -14.00 0.70 -12.32
N GLU A 152 -13.12 -0.24 -11.97
CA GLU A 152 -12.95 -1.49 -12.70
C GLU A 152 -14.22 -2.34 -12.68
N LEU A 153 -14.87 -2.46 -11.52
CA LEU A 153 -16.11 -3.22 -11.38
C LEU A 153 -17.24 -2.59 -12.21
N LYS A 154 -17.37 -1.26 -12.21
CA LYS A 154 -18.32 -0.53 -13.08
C LYS A 154 -18.05 -0.79 -14.56
N ASN A 155 -16.79 -0.74 -14.99
CA ASN A 155 -16.41 -1.04 -16.37
C ASN A 155 -16.74 -2.49 -16.75
N ASN A 156 -16.52 -3.44 -15.84
CA ASN A 156 -16.87 -4.83 -16.05
C ASN A 156 -18.39 -5.03 -16.16
N ILE A 157 -19.17 -4.37 -15.32
CA ILE A 157 -20.64 -4.37 -15.42
C ILE A 157 -21.08 -3.85 -16.79
N GLN A 158 -20.49 -2.75 -17.27
CA GLN A 158 -20.85 -2.21 -18.58
C GLN A 158 -20.49 -3.17 -19.72
N LYS A 159 -19.31 -3.81 -19.67
CA LYS A 159 -18.92 -4.83 -20.66
C LYS A 159 -19.89 -6.02 -20.67
N VAL A 160 -20.31 -6.48 -19.50
CA VAL A 160 -21.28 -7.58 -19.38
C VAL A 160 -22.63 -7.17 -19.96
N LYS A 161 -23.13 -5.97 -19.66
CA LYS A 161 -24.38 -5.44 -20.25
C LYS A 161 -24.33 -5.39 -21.77
N ASN A 162 -23.26 -4.84 -22.34
CA ASN A 162 -23.11 -4.76 -23.79
C ASN A 162 -23.10 -6.16 -24.43
N LYS A 163 -22.42 -7.14 -23.82
CA LYS A 163 -22.44 -8.54 -24.29
C LYS A 163 -23.85 -9.14 -24.25
N LEU A 164 -24.62 -8.88 -23.18
CA LEU A 164 -26.00 -9.35 -23.08
C LEU A 164 -26.88 -8.74 -24.17
N GLU A 165 -26.72 -7.45 -24.47
CA GLU A 165 -27.46 -6.80 -25.56
C GLU A 165 -27.14 -7.42 -26.92
N THR A 166 -25.86 -7.68 -27.21
CA THR A 166 -25.45 -8.37 -28.45
C THR A 166 -26.08 -9.76 -28.55
N ILE A 167 -25.94 -10.60 -27.52
CA ILE A 167 -26.52 -11.96 -27.50
C ILE A 167 -28.05 -11.90 -27.66
N THR A 168 -28.71 -10.96 -26.97
CA THR A 168 -30.17 -10.81 -27.06
C THR A 168 -30.60 -10.39 -28.47
N SER A 169 -29.83 -9.52 -29.14
CA SER A 169 -30.10 -9.10 -30.51
C SER A 169 -29.89 -10.24 -31.51
N GLU A 170 -28.85 -11.07 -31.32
CA GLU A 170 -28.59 -12.25 -32.13
C GLU A 170 -29.69 -13.31 -31.98
N VAL A 171 -30.14 -13.56 -30.74
CA VAL A 171 -31.25 -14.48 -30.45
C VAL A 171 -32.56 -14.01 -31.08
N LYS A 172 -32.90 -12.71 -30.97
CA LYS A 172 -34.07 -12.15 -31.66
C LYS A 172 -33.97 -12.31 -33.16
N SER A 173 -32.81 -12.02 -33.74
CA SER A 173 -32.58 -12.22 -35.17
C SER A 173 -32.72 -13.68 -35.59
N TYR A 174 -32.30 -14.64 -34.75
CA TYR A 174 -32.46 -16.06 -35.04
C TYR A 174 -33.93 -16.50 -34.96
N GLN A 175 -34.68 -15.98 -33.99
CA GLN A 175 -36.10 -16.29 -33.85
C GLN A 175 -36.92 -15.72 -35.02
N ASP A 176 -36.60 -14.51 -35.48
CA ASP A 176 -37.21 -13.94 -36.69
C ASP A 176 -36.95 -14.80 -37.94
N ILE A 177 -35.76 -15.42 -38.03
CA ILE A 177 -35.40 -16.35 -39.11
C ILE A 177 -36.25 -17.63 -39.01
N LEU A 178 -36.39 -18.20 -37.82
CA LEU A 178 -37.21 -19.39 -37.60
C LEU A 178 -38.70 -19.16 -37.89
N ASP A 179 -39.21 -17.98 -37.53
CA ASP A 179 -40.61 -17.60 -37.79
C ASP A 179 -40.86 -17.49 -39.30
N LYS A 180 -39.95 -16.84 -40.03
CA LYS A 180 -40.00 -16.79 -41.51
C LYS A 180 -39.90 -18.18 -42.13
N PHE A 181 -38.99 -19.01 -41.64
CA PHE A 181 -38.80 -20.38 -42.14
C PHE A 181 -40.07 -21.22 -41.92
N SER A 182 -40.67 -21.11 -40.74
CA SER A 182 -41.95 -21.76 -40.39
C SER A 182 -43.11 -21.25 -41.25
N GLN A 183 -43.15 -19.95 -41.55
CA GLN A 183 -44.16 -19.35 -42.42
C GLN A 183 -44.06 -19.89 -43.85
N TYR A 184 -42.86 -19.87 -44.45
CA TYR A 184 -42.66 -20.46 -45.79
C TYR A 184 -43.05 -21.94 -45.82
N PHE A 185 -42.68 -22.69 -44.78
CA PHE A 185 -43.03 -24.10 -44.65
C PHE A 185 -44.53 -24.35 -44.59
N HIS A 186 -45.25 -23.54 -43.82
CA HIS A 186 -46.72 -23.61 -43.77
C HIS A 186 -47.35 -23.28 -45.13
N ASP A 187 -46.90 -22.21 -45.79
CA ASP A 187 -47.44 -21.76 -47.06
C ASP A 187 -47.19 -22.77 -48.19
N ILE A 188 -46.02 -23.41 -48.21
CA ILE A 188 -45.70 -24.44 -49.22
C ILE A 188 -46.53 -25.70 -48.98
N LEU A 189 -46.68 -26.16 -47.74
CA LEU A 189 -47.57 -27.29 -47.44
C LEU A 189 -49.03 -27.00 -47.79
N LYS A 190 -49.46 -25.75 -47.62
CA LYS A 190 -50.79 -25.31 -48.06
C LYS A 190 -50.93 -25.37 -49.58
N ASN A 191 -49.92 -24.94 -50.33
CA ASN A 191 -49.90 -25.01 -51.79
C ASN A 191 -49.84 -26.45 -52.32
N PHE A 192 -49.23 -27.37 -51.57
CA PHE A 192 -49.27 -28.81 -51.84
C PHE A 192 -50.62 -29.45 -51.56
N ASN A 193 -51.61 -28.70 -51.05
CA ASN A 193 -52.88 -29.22 -50.55
C ASN A 193 -52.69 -30.32 -49.49
N PHE A 194 -51.71 -30.15 -48.58
CA PHE A 194 -51.41 -31.14 -47.56
C PHE A 194 -52.66 -31.48 -46.74
N PRO A 195 -53.05 -32.77 -46.60
CA PRO A 195 -54.29 -33.15 -45.96
C PRO A 195 -54.35 -32.68 -44.51
N LYS A 196 -55.46 -32.05 -44.09
CA LYS A 196 -55.68 -31.58 -42.71
C LYS A 196 -54.47 -30.81 -42.15
N LEU A 197 -54.00 -29.82 -42.91
CA LEU A 197 -53.00 -28.87 -42.43
C LEU A 197 -53.59 -28.08 -41.25
N ASP A 198 -52.82 -28.02 -40.15
CA ASP A 198 -53.20 -27.28 -38.95
C ASP A 198 -52.36 -26.00 -38.85
N LYS A 199 -52.86 -25.00 -38.11
CA LYS A 199 -52.13 -23.78 -37.76
C LYS A 199 -50.87 -24.08 -36.94
N ASN A 200 -50.84 -25.23 -36.25
CA ASN A 200 -49.69 -25.72 -35.48
C ASN A 200 -48.65 -26.45 -36.34
N THR A 201 -48.30 -25.84 -37.47
CA THR A 201 -47.27 -26.34 -38.39
C THR A 201 -46.11 -25.37 -38.35
N PHE A 202 -44.94 -25.83 -37.89
CA PHE A 202 -43.79 -24.98 -37.64
C PHE A 202 -42.49 -25.77 -37.75
N ILE A 203 -41.38 -25.06 -37.77
CA ILE A 203 -40.04 -25.62 -37.68
C ILE A 203 -39.45 -25.18 -36.34
N ASN A 204 -38.95 -26.13 -35.56
CA ASN A 204 -38.40 -25.84 -34.24
C ASN A 204 -36.97 -25.27 -34.33
N GLU A 205 -36.39 -24.93 -33.18
CA GLU A 205 -35.01 -24.43 -33.07
C GLU A 205 -33.94 -25.42 -33.57
N GLN A 206 -34.27 -26.72 -33.65
CA GLN A 206 -33.38 -27.74 -34.21
C GLN A 206 -33.55 -27.90 -35.73
N LEU A 207 -34.30 -26.99 -36.37
CA LEU A 207 -34.66 -27.02 -37.79
C LEU A 207 -35.48 -28.25 -38.19
N VAL A 208 -36.13 -28.90 -37.22
CA VAL A 208 -36.97 -30.08 -37.43
C VAL A 208 -38.41 -29.64 -37.72
N PRO A 209 -39.04 -30.14 -38.80
CA PRO A 209 -40.42 -29.82 -39.11
C PRO A 209 -41.40 -30.56 -38.20
N PHE A 210 -42.39 -29.82 -37.70
CA PHE A 210 -43.53 -30.31 -36.94
C PHE A 210 -44.81 -30.02 -37.72
N VAL A 211 -45.66 -31.04 -37.85
CA VAL A 211 -46.99 -30.93 -38.46
C VAL A 211 -47.99 -31.52 -37.48
N ARG A 212 -49.03 -30.75 -37.13
CA ARG A 212 -50.01 -31.12 -36.08
C ARG A 212 -49.32 -31.46 -34.75
N ASN A 213 -48.36 -30.65 -34.33
CA ASN A 213 -47.53 -30.88 -33.12
C ASN A 213 -46.80 -32.24 -33.07
N THR A 214 -46.67 -32.92 -34.21
CA THR A 214 -45.98 -34.21 -34.30
C THR A 214 -44.71 -34.02 -35.11
N ASN A 215 -43.59 -34.53 -34.60
CA ASN A 215 -42.33 -34.58 -35.34
C ASN A 215 -42.53 -35.41 -36.61
N TYR A 216 -42.01 -34.93 -37.74
CA TYR A 216 -42.20 -35.60 -39.03
C TYR A 216 -41.76 -37.08 -39.05
N HIS A 217 -40.77 -37.48 -38.25
CA HIS A 217 -40.33 -38.88 -38.12
C HIS A 217 -41.40 -39.81 -37.54
N LEU A 218 -42.34 -39.28 -36.76
CA LEU A 218 -43.41 -40.04 -36.12
C LEU A 218 -44.68 -40.11 -36.97
N ILE A 219 -44.66 -39.48 -38.15
CA ILE A 219 -45.81 -39.49 -39.07
C ILE A 219 -45.85 -40.83 -39.80
N GLY A 220 -46.87 -41.64 -39.54
CA GLY A 220 -47.00 -43.00 -40.09
C GLY A 220 -47.30 -43.09 -41.60
N SER A 221 -47.23 -42.00 -42.36
CA SER A 221 -47.48 -42.00 -43.81
C SER A 221 -46.22 -41.58 -44.57
N ALA A 222 -45.65 -42.52 -45.33
CA ALA A 222 -44.47 -42.29 -46.15
C ALA A 222 -44.67 -41.13 -47.16
N GLY A 223 -45.85 -41.03 -47.79
CA GLY A 223 -46.18 -39.91 -48.68
C GLY A 223 -46.24 -38.57 -47.96
N ALA A 224 -46.76 -38.53 -46.72
CA ALA A 224 -46.75 -37.31 -45.92
C ALA A 224 -45.32 -36.88 -45.54
N ILE A 225 -44.43 -37.82 -45.24
CA ILE A 225 -43.00 -37.56 -44.99
C ILE A 225 -42.33 -36.97 -46.23
N VAL A 226 -42.63 -37.50 -47.43
CA VAL A 226 -42.09 -36.98 -48.71
C VAL A 226 -42.54 -35.54 -48.93
N LEU A 227 -43.82 -35.22 -48.73
CA LEU A 227 -44.34 -33.85 -48.84
C LEU A 227 -43.70 -32.89 -47.84
N ILE A 228 -43.54 -33.31 -46.59
CA ILE A 228 -42.90 -32.50 -45.55
C ILE A 228 -41.44 -32.24 -45.88
N THR A 229 -40.72 -33.26 -46.34
CA THR A 229 -39.31 -33.15 -46.74
C THR A 229 -39.15 -32.17 -47.90
N GLN A 230 -39.97 -32.31 -48.95
CA GLN A 230 -39.94 -31.38 -50.09
C GLN A 230 -40.29 -29.96 -49.67
N ALA A 231 -41.35 -29.78 -48.86
CA ALA A 231 -41.73 -28.47 -48.37
C ALA A 231 -40.62 -27.84 -47.53
N TRP A 232 -39.96 -28.61 -46.66
CA TRP A 232 -38.83 -28.15 -45.86
C TRP A 232 -37.67 -27.64 -46.75
N PHE A 233 -37.26 -28.43 -47.75
CA PHE A 233 -36.22 -28.00 -48.68
C PHE A 233 -36.61 -26.71 -49.40
N ILE A 234 -37.80 -26.64 -50.00
CA ILE A 234 -38.26 -25.43 -50.73
C ILE A 234 -38.34 -24.21 -49.79
N SER A 235 -38.77 -24.40 -48.55
CA SER A 235 -38.83 -23.33 -47.54
C SER A 235 -37.44 -22.79 -47.22
N PHE A 236 -36.46 -23.69 -47.16
CA PHE A 236 -35.07 -23.34 -46.92
C PHE A 236 -34.50 -22.53 -48.08
N PHE A 237 -34.88 -22.83 -49.33
CA PHE A 237 -34.54 -22.02 -50.49
C PHE A 237 -35.13 -20.60 -50.41
N HIS A 238 -36.40 -20.47 -50.05
CA HIS A 238 -37.02 -19.17 -49.86
C HIS A 238 -36.28 -18.34 -48.81
N LEU A 239 -35.89 -18.98 -47.70
CA LEU A 239 -35.09 -18.34 -46.66
C LEU A 239 -33.74 -17.86 -47.22
N PHE A 240 -33.03 -18.69 -47.99
CA PHE A 240 -31.71 -18.35 -48.52
C PHE A 240 -31.68 -17.18 -49.51
N LEU A 241 -32.77 -16.96 -50.24
CA LEU A 241 -32.89 -15.81 -51.12
C LEU A 241 -32.93 -14.49 -50.36
N ASP A 242 -33.59 -14.48 -49.19
CA ASP A 242 -33.66 -13.29 -48.35
C ASP A 242 -32.26 -12.87 -47.83
N PHE A 243 -31.31 -13.81 -47.76
CA PHE A 243 -29.96 -13.59 -47.21
C PHE A 243 -28.85 -13.32 -48.25
N LYS A 244 -29.17 -13.06 -49.52
CA LYS A 244 -28.17 -12.83 -50.61
C LYS A 244 -27.04 -13.88 -50.62
N SER A 245 -27.41 -15.16 -50.57
CA SER A 245 -26.47 -16.27 -50.57
C SER A 245 -25.99 -16.64 -51.97
N ASN A 246 -24.80 -17.25 -52.08
CA ASN A 246 -24.24 -17.77 -53.34
C ASN A 246 -24.82 -19.15 -53.72
N HIS A 247 -26.13 -19.34 -53.55
CA HIS A 247 -26.76 -20.61 -53.88
C HIS A 247 -26.79 -20.81 -55.42
N PRO A 248 -26.53 -22.01 -55.96
CA PRO A 248 -26.52 -22.28 -57.42
C PRO A 248 -27.88 -22.15 -58.13
N LYS A 249 -28.94 -21.69 -57.43
CA LYS A 249 -30.34 -21.58 -57.89
C LYS A 249 -30.83 -22.75 -58.76
N PHE A 250 -30.35 -23.95 -58.43
CA PHE A 250 -30.59 -25.18 -59.16
C PHE A 250 -31.24 -26.20 -58.22
N PHE A 251 -32.19 -26.98 -58.75
CA PHE A 251 -32.83 -28.04 -57.98
C PHE A 251 -33.00 -29.31 -58.83
N LEU A 252 -32.49 -30.44 -58.31
CA LEU A 252 -32.68 -31.76 -58.89
C LEU A 252 -33.54 -32.58 -57.95
N ILE A 253 -34.69 -33.04 -58.45
CA ILE A 253 -35.66 -33.79 -57.66
C ILE A 253 -35.83 -35.16 -58.30
N ASP A 254 -35.44 -36.18 -57.56
CA ASP A 254 -35.66 -37.57 -57.95
C ASP A 254 -37.00 -38.06 -57.40
N SER A 255 -37.89 -38.42 -58.32
CA SER A 255 -39.15 -39.11 -58.07
C SER A 255 -40.02 -38.43 -57.00
N PRO A 256 -40.47 -37.17 -57.22
CA PRO A 256 -41.22 -36.38 -56.22
C PRO A 256 -42.55 -37.01 -55.82
N GLN A 257 -43.08 -37.92 -56.62
CA GLN A 257 -44.35 -38.60 -56.40
C GLN A 257 -44.21 -39.94 -55.64
N THR A 258 -42.99 -40.37 -55.31
CA THR A 258 -42.77 -41.65 -54.63
C THR A 258 -43.54 -41.68 -53.30
N ASN A 259 -44.35 -42.73 -53.10
CA ASN A 259 -45.22 -42.91 -51.92
C ASN A 259 -46.41 -41.94 -51.81
N ILE A 260 -46.67 -41.10 -52.82
CA ILE A 260 -47.88 -40.28 -52.91
C ILE A 260 -48.91 -41.06 -53.74
N GLY A 261 -50.02 -41.46 -53.12
CA GLY A 261 -51.13 -42.13 -53.80
C GLY A 261 -51.16 -43.67 -53.87
N LEU A 262 -50.45 -44.36 -52.98
CA LEU A 262 -50.60 -45.82 -52.79
C LEU A 262 -51.83 -46.21 -51.92
N GLY A 263 -52.85 -45.33 -51.84
CA GLY A 263 -54.05 -45.55 -51.04
C GLY A 263 -55.09 -46.41 -51.74
N ARG A 264 -55.48 -47.54 -51.14
CA ARG A 264 -56.43 -48.56 -51.68
C ARG A 264 -57.90 -48.10 -51.90
N LYS A 265 -58.21 -46.81 -52.09
CA LYS A 265 -59.60 -46.33 -52.28
C LYS A 265 -59.72 -45.25 -53.35
N ILE A 266 -60.81 -45.29 -54.12
CA ILE A 266 -61.13 -44.43 -55.27
C ILE A 266 -61.17 -42.93 -54.92
N GLU A 267 -61.44 -42.55 -53.66
CA GLU A 267 -61.34 -41.16 -53.17
C GLU A 267 -59.89 -40.67 -52.98
N ALA A 268 -58.92 -41.57 -52.86
CA ALA A 268 -57.49 -41.23 -52.77
C ALA A 268 -57.01 -40.65 -54.10
N ASN A 269 -57.38 -41.26 -55.22
CA ASN A 269 -56.97 -40.84 -56.58
C ASN A 269 -57.17 -39.34 -56.86
N TYR A 270 -58.31 -38.76 -56.46
CA TYR A 270 -58.57 -37.32 -56.67
C TYR A 270 -57.76 -36.40 -55.75
N ARG A 271 -57.52 -36.81 -54.50
CA ARG A 271 -56.69 -36.04 -53.57
C ARG A 271 -55.22 -36.11 -53.97
N ASP A 272 -54.76 -37.28 -54.38
CA ASP A 272 -53.40 -37.50 -54.82
C ASP A 272 -53.09 -36.71 -56.10
N GLU A 273 -54.01 -36.66 -57.06
CA GLU A 273 -53.86 -35.81 -58.25
C GLU A 273 -53.82 -34.32 -57.90
N SER A 274 -54.61 -33.87 -56.91
CA SER A 274 -54.59 -32.47 -56.46
C SER A 274 -53.28 -32.09 -55.76
N ILE A 275 -52.68 -33.04 -55.03
CA ILE A 275 -51.39 -32.87 -54.36
C ILE A 275 -50.28 -32.79 -55.39
N VAL A 276 -50.23 -33.73 -56.34
CA VAL A 276 -49.25 -33.72 -57.44
C VAL A 276 -49.34 -32.43 -58.25
N LYS A 277 -50.56 -31.97 -58.58
CA LYS A 277 -50.75 -30.67 -59.24
C LYS A 277 -50.19 -29.51 -58.41
N GLY A 278 -50.41 -29.51 -57.10
CA GLY A 278 -49.87 -28.51 -56.17
C GLY A 278 -48.34 -28.49 -56.13
N ILE A 279 -47.70 -29.67 -56.09
CA ILE A 279 -46.24 -29.81 -56.12
C ILE A 279 -45.64 -29.19 -57.39
N TYR A 280 -46.12 -29.60 -58.56
CA TYR A 280 -45.61 -29.09 -59.83
C TYR A 280 -45.93 -27.60 -60.06
N GLN A 281 -47.08 -27.13 -59.54
CA GLN A 281 -47.42 -25.71 -59.56
C GLN A 281 -46.44 -24.91 -58.70
N GLN A 282 -46.06 -25.41 -57.52
CA GLN A 282 -45.02 -24.79 -56.70
C GLN A 282 -43.68 -24.71 -57.45
N TYR A 283 -43.25 -25.79 -58.13
CA TYR A 283 -42.02 -25.76 -58.94
C TYR A 283 -42.06 -24.71 -60.04
N LYS A 284 -43.19 -24.60 -60.73
CA LYS A 284 -43.41 -23.56 -61.74
C LYS A 284 -43.30 -22.16 -61.13
N GLU A 285 -43.92 -21.93 -59.98
CA GLU A 285 -43.86 -20.64 -59.29
C GLU A 285 -42.44 -20.27 -58.85
N LEU A 286 -41.62 -21.24 -58.44
CA LEU A 286 -40.22 -20.99 -58.09
C LEU A 286 -39.42 -20.49 -59.31
N ILE A 287 -39.66 -21.06 -60.49
CA ILE A 287 -39.01 -20.59 -61.73
C ILE A 287 -39.57 -19.22 -62.16
N GLU A 288 -40.89 -19.04 -62.12
CA GLU A 288 -41.53 -17.79 -62.56
C GLU A 288 -41.18 -16.60 -61.69
N LYS A 289 -40.97 -16.82 -60.38
CA LYS A 289 -40.49 -15.80 -59.44
C LYS A 289 -38.97 -15.60 -59.52
N SER A 290 -38.27 -16.25 -60.46
CA SER A 290 -36.81 -16.22 -60.61
C SER A 290 -36.05 -16.64 -59.34
N ILE A 291 -36.69 -17.50 -58.52
CA ILE A 291 -36.11 -18.06 -57.30
C ILE A 291 -35.13 -19.16 -57.66
N LEU A 292 -35.52 -20.01 -58.60
CA LEU A 292 -34.67 -21.02 -59.22
C LEU A 292 -34.50 -20.70 -60.70
N GLU A 293 -33.29 -20.87 -61.20
CA GLU A 293 -32.96 -20.69 -62.63
C GLU A 293 -33.22 -21.98 -63.40
N GLN A 294 -33.06 -23.14 -62.76
CA GLN A 294 -33.30 -24.44 -63.37
C GLN A 294 -33.81 -25.46 -62.35
N ILE A 295 -34.82 -26.24 -62.75
CA ILE A 295 -35.31 -27.41 -62.00
C ILE A 295 -35.27 -28.61 -62.94
N ILE A 296 -34.66 -29.70 -62.50
CA ILE A 296 -34.71 -31.00 -63.16
C ILE A 296 -35.54 -31.93 -62.28
N VAL A 297 -36.59 -32.48 -62.86
CA VAL A 297 -37.46 -33.45 -62.17
C VAL A 297 -37.37 -34.77 -62.92
N VAL A 298 -36.93 -35.81 -62.22
CA VAL A 298 -36.98 -37.19 -62.71
C VAL A 298 -38.26 -37.80 -62.16
N ASP A 299 -39.19 -38.16 -63.04
CA ASP A 299 -40.47 -38.75 -62.62
C ASP A 299 -40.96 -39.77 -63.64
N TRP A 300 -41.72 -40.74 -63.17
CA TRP A 300 -42.29 -41.84 -63.94
C TRP A 300 -43.60 -41.41 -64.62
N ILE A 301 -44.37 -40.52 -63.97
CA ILE A 301 -45.67 -40.05 -64.48
C ILE A 301 -45.81 -38.53 -64.23
N PRO A 302 -45.08 -37.68 -64.98
CA PRO A 302 -45.23 -36.24 -64.86
C PRO A 302 -46.62 -35.79 -65.40
N PRO A 303 -47.27 -34.78 -64.80
CA PRO A 303 -48.56 -34.32 -65.28
C PRO A 303 -48.47 -33.73 -66.70
N GLU A 304 -49.45 -34.06 -67.54
CA GLU A 304 -49.43 -33.77 -69.00
C GLU A 304 -49.18 -32.28 -69.31
N ARG A 305 -49.74 -31.36 -68.51
CA ARG A 305 -49.56 -29.92 -68.66
C ARG A 305 -48.09 -29.46 -68.61
N TYR A 306 -47.22 -30.22 -67.96
CA TYR A 306 -45.80 -29.92 -67.82
C TYR A 306 -44.92 -30.65 -68.86
N ARG A 307 -45.48 -31.55 -69.68
CA ARG A 307 -44.73 -32.20 -70.78
C ARG A 307 -44.30 -31.23 -71.89
N LYS A 308 -44.92 -30.04 -71.96
CA LYS A 308 -44.54 -28.95 -72.88
C LYS A 308 -43.20 -28.29 -72.54
N TYR A 309 -42.68 -28.50 -71.33
CA TYR A 309 -41.32 -28.11 -70.98
C TYR A 309 -40.33 -29.15 -71.54
N TYR A 310 -39.02 -28.91 -71.47
CA TYR A 310 -38.02 -29.85 -72.00
C TYR A 310 -38.12 -31.21 -71.29
N CYS A 311 -38.81 -32.15 -71.91
CA CYS A 311 -39.13 -33.47 -71.37
C CYS A 311 -38.45 -34.53 -72.22
N ILE A 312 -37.61 -35.35 -71.59
CA ILE A 312 -37.00 -36.52 -72.21
C ILE A 312 -37.63 -37.73 -71.54
N GLU A 313 -38.29 -38.57 -72.34
CA GLU A 313 -38.90 -39.82 -71.86
C GLU A 313 -37.95 -40.99 -72.13
N PHE A 314 -37.56 -41.71 -71.08
CA PHE A 314 -36.77 -42.93 -71.16
C PHE A 314 -37.70 -44.14 -71.05
N SER A 315 -37.48 -45.15 -71.90
CA SER A 315 -38.43 -46.26 -72.03
C SER A 315 -38.18 -47.41 -71.05
N GLY A 316 -36.95 -47.58 -70.54
CA GLY A 316 -36.51 -48.78 -69.84
C GLY A 316 -36.58 -50.07 -70.69
N ASP A 317 -36.88 -49.94 -71.99
CA ASP A 317 -36.97 -51.03 -72.96
C ASP A 317 -35.79 -50.94 -73.92
N LEU A 318 -34.94 -51.97 -73.92
CA LEU A 318 -33.72 -52.06 -74.71
C LEU A 318 -33.97 -51.79 -76.21
N ILE A 319 -35.19 -52.02 -76.67
CA ILE A 319 -35.60 -51.89 -78.07
C ILE A 319 -36.07 -50.45 -78.37
N LYS A 320 -36.59 -49.71 -77.39
CA LYS A 320 -37.18 -48.38 -77.59
C LYS A 320 -36.22 -47.29 -77.11
N LYS A 321 -35.56 -46.58 -78.03
CA LYS A 321 -34.68 -45.45 -77.68
C LYS A 321 -35.47 -44.19 -77.30
N PRO A 322 -34.99 -43.38 -76.33
CA PRO A 322 -33.82 -43.62 -75.49
C PRO A 322 -34.12 -44.63 -74.36
N TYR A 323 -33.21 -45.58 -74.15
CA TYR A 323 -33.37 -46.67 -73.18
C TYR A 323 -33.22 -46.18 -71.73
N GLY A 324 -32.19 -45.37 -71.48
CA GLY A 324 -31.88 -44.75 -70.19
C GLY A 324 -30.95 -43.55 -70.38
N LEU A 325 -30.68 -42.81 -69.29
CA LEU A 325 -29.75 -41.68 -69.28
C LEU A 325 -28.28 -42.16 -69.26
N ILE A 326 -28.04 -43.34 -68.69
CA ILE A 326 -26.74 -44.01 -68.64
C ILE A 326 -26.82 -45.16 -69.64
N ASP A 327 -25.90 -45.18 -70.60
CA ASP A 327 -25.68 -46.38 -71.41
C ASP A 327 -25.06 -47.43 -70.47
N ASP A 328 -25.76 -48.54 -70.22
CA ASP A 328 -25.19 -49.64 -69.44
C ASP A 328 -23.83 -50.01 -70.05
N GLU A 329 -22.75 -49.91 -69.27
CA GLU A 329 -21.40 -50.28 -69.72
C GLU A 329 -21.44 -51.73 -70.21
N THR A 330 -21.19 -51.92 -71.50
CA THR A 330 -21.14 -53.22 -72.20
C THR A 330 -20.05 -54.14 -71.68
#